data_AF-A0A917WWF3-F1
#
_entry.id   AF-A0A917WWF3-F1
#
_cell.length_a   1.000
_cell.length_b   1.000
_cell.length_c   1.000
_cell.angle_alpha   90.00
_cell.angle_beta   90.00
_cell.angle_gamma   90.00
#
_symmetry.space_group_name_H-M   'P 1'
#
loop_
_entity.id
_entity.type
_entity.pdbx_description
1 polymer ?
#
loop_
_entity_poly.entity_id
_entity_poly.type
_entity_poly.pdbx_seq_one_letter_code
_entity_poly.pdbx_strand_id
1 'polypeptide(L)'
;MDDMLVVNFGAMEHAGQSLQSALNTLNARLDEVSQLGRRLTGGWQGEAREAYAARQAGWERAGSDLALMLKDIKVALDESMQRYLDTEHRNRQLFPGAR
;
A
#
# COMPACT_ATOMS: atom_id res chain seq x y z
N MET A 1 21.80 -1.62 21.98
CA MET A 1 20.35 -1.78 21.67
C MET A 1 19.79 -0.54 20.97
N ASP A 2 20.14 0.68 21.40
CA ASP A 2 19.63 1.94 20.80
C ASP A 2 19.90 2.07 19.28
N ASP A 3 21.09 1.69 18.81
CA ASP A 3 21.47 1.79 17.39
C ASP A 3 20.65 0.87 16.47
N MET A 4 20.35 -0.35 16.92
CA MET A 4 19.49 -1.30 16.20
C MET A 4 18.05 -0.78 16.07
N LEU A 5 17.60 0.00 17.07
CA LEU A 5 16.28 0.61 17.06
C LEU A 5 16.18 1.72 16.01
N VAL A 6 17.19 2.59 15.94
CA VAL A 6 17.29 3.66 14.94
C VAL A 6 17.32 3.08 13.53
N VAL A 7 18.09 2.01 13.31
CA VAL A 7 18.14 1.30 12.01
C VAL A 7 16.78 0.72 11.64
N ASN A 8 16.12 0.03 12.58
CA ASN A 8 14.79 -0.54 12.33
C ASN A 8 13.75 0.54 12.02
N PHE A 9 13.80 1.69 12.72
CA PHE A 9 12.91 2.81 12.43
C PHE A 9 13.12 3.38 11.04
N GLY A 10 14.37 3.65 10.65
CA GLY A 10 14.68 4.14 9.30
C GLY A 10 14.28 3.16 8.20
N ALA A 11 14.50 1.86 8.41
CA ALA A 11 14.08 0.82 7.48
C ALA A 11 12.55 0.75 7.33
N MET A 12 11.80 0.90 8.43
CA MET A 12 10.33 0.93 8.43
C MET A 12 9.77 2.18 7.76
N GLU A 13 10.34 3.36 8.03
CA GLU A 13 9.95 4.61 7.36
C GLU A 13 10.15 4.50 5.85
N HIS A 14 11.32 3.99 5.42
CA HIS A 14 11.62 3.74 4.02
C HIS A 14 10.63 2.73 3.39
N ALA A 15 10.27 1.67 4.11
CA ALA A 15 9.27 0.70 3.64
C ALA A 15 7.89 1.35 3.47
N GLY A 16 7.46 2.20 4.41
CA GLY A 16 6.21 2.95 4.31
C GLY A 16 6.17 3.90 3.11
N GLN A 17 7.26 4.62 2.84
CA GLN A 17 7.39 5.47 1.66
C GLN A 17 7.37 4.65 0.36
N SER A 18 8.07 3.51 0.35
CA SER A 18 8.11 2.59 -0.79
C SER A 18 6.71 2.02 -1.11
N LEU A 19 5.96 1.61 -0.08
CA LEU A 19 4.58 1.16 -0.20
C LEU A 19 3.67 2.26 -0.76
N GLN A 20 3.81 3.50 -0.28
CA GLN A 20 3.03 4.63 -0.78
C GLN A 20 3.32 4.92 -2.26
N SER A 21 4.59 4.84 -2.67
CA SER A 21 4.98 5.01 -4.08
C SER A 21 4.45 3.88 -4.96
N ALA A 22 4.50 2.64 -4.48
CA ALA A 22 3.92 1.49 -5.17
C ALA A 22 2.40 1.63 -5.34
N LEU A 23 1.68 2.10 -4.31
CA LEU A 23 0.25 2.41 -4.36
C LEU A 23 -0.08 3.46 -5.43
N ASN A 24 0.67 4.57 -5.45
CA ASN A 24 0.47 5.62 -6.44
C ASN A 24 0.72 5.10 -7.87
N THR A 25 1.76 4.30 -8.05
CA THR A 25 2.11 3.68 -9.34
C THR A 25 1.02 2.71 -9.80
N LEU A 26 0.49 1.89 -8.90
CA LEU A 26 -0.59 0.96 -9.19
C LEU A 26 -1.84 1.71 -9.68
N ASN A 27 -2.27 2.74 -8.95
CA ASN A 27 -3.43 3.55 -9.32
C ASN A 27 -3.27 4.20 -10.70
N ALA A 28 -2.09 4.79 -10.96
CA ALA A 28 -1.80 5.40 -12.25
C ALA A 28 -1.89 4.40 -13.42
N ARG A 29 -1.37 3.17 -13.24
CA ARG A 29 -1.43 2.12 -14.27
C ARG A 29 -2.86 1.62 -14.48
N LEU A 30 -3.65 1.47 -13.41
CA LEU A 30 -5.06 1.09 -13.53
C LEU A 30 -5.85 2.13 -14.33
N ASP A 31 -5.63 3.42 -14.05
CA ASP A 31 -6.25 4.52 -14.80
C ASP A 31 -5.83 4.53 -16.27
N GLU A 32 -4.54 4.33 -16.56
CA GLU A 32 -4.02 4.30 -17.93
C GLU A 32 -4.64 3.16 -18.76
N VAL A 33 -4.73 1.96 -18.18
CA VAL A 33 -5.36 0.81 -18.82
C VAL A 33 -6.85 1.07 -19.06
N SER A 34 -7.57 1.63 -18.08
CA SER A 34 -8.99 1.97 -18.22
C SER A 34 -9.21 2.97 -19.35
N GLN A 35 -8.37 4.00 -19.45
CA GLN A 35 -8.44 5.00 -20.53
C GLN A 35 -8.12 4.40 -21.91
N LEU A 36 -7.07 3.57 -22.00
CA LEU A 36 -6.73 2.89 -23.25
C LEU A 36 -7.86 1.99 -23.73
N GLY A 37 -8.44 1.20 -22.83
CA GLY A 37 -9.54 0.31 -23.20
C GLY A 37 -10.81 1.08 -23.61
N ARG A 38 -11.13 2.22 -22.96
CA ARG A 38 -12.21 3.11 -23.42
C ARG A 38 -11.98 3.65 -24.84
N ARG A 39 -10.74 4.01 -25.19
CA ARG A 39 -10.39 4.47 -26.54
C ARG A 39 -10.52 3.35 -27.58
N LEU A 40 -10.05 2.15 -27.26
CA LEU A 40 -10.08 0.99 -28.17
C LEU A 40 -11.50 0.47 -28.41
N THR A 41 -12.39 0.62 -27.42
CA THR A 41 -13.75 0.09 -27.47
C THR A 41 -14.76 1.04 -28.11
N GLY A 42 -14.37 2.28 -28.44
CA GLY A 42 -15.26 3.28 -29.05
C GLY A 42 -15.92 2.84 -30.37
N GLY A 43 -15.34 1.85 -31.07
CA GLY A 43 -15.90 1.24 -32.29
C GLY A 43 -16.46 -0.18 -32.12
N TRP A 44 -16.39 -0.77 -30.92
CA TRP A 44 -16.84 -2.16 -30.69
C TRP A 44 -18.37 -2.19 -30.50
N GLN A 45 -19.02 -3.14 -31.16
CA GLN A 45 -20.48 -3.31 -31.13
C GLN A 45 -20.85 -4.72 -30.64
N GLY A 46 -22.03 -4.85 -30.02
CA GLY A 46 -22.57 -6.14 -29.58
C GLY A 46 -21.77 -6.82 -28.47
N GLU A 47 -21.59 -8.13 -28.59
CA GLU A 47 -20.97 -9.03 -27.61
C GLU A 47 -19.55 -8.61 -27.19
N ALA A 48 -18.77 -8.05 -28.11
CA ALA A 48 -17.41 -7.58 -27.83
C ALA A 48 -17.37 -6.44 -26.79
N ARG A 49 -18.39 -5.56 -26.82
CA ARG A 49 -18.51 -4.46 -25.86
C ARG A 49 -18.90 -4.97 -24.48
N GLU A 50 -19.81 -5.94 -24.41
CA GLU A 50 -20.24 -6.56 -23.15
C GLU A 50 -19.11 -7.35 -22.49
N ALA A 51 -18.39 -8.16 -23.28
CA ALA A 51 -17.24 -8.92 -22.79
C ALA A 51 -16.12 -8.01 -22.27
N TYR A 52 -15.88 -6.87 -22.93
CA TYR A 52 -14.95 -5.87 -22.44
C TYR A 52 -15.42 -5.21 -21.14
N ALA A 53 -16.69 -4.79 -21.06
CA ALA A 53 -17.23 -4.16 -19.86
C ALA A 53 -17.12 -5.08 -18.63
N ALA A 54 -17.40 -6.38 -18.79
CA ALA A 54 -17.21 -7.36 -17.72
C ALA A 54 -15.75 -7.49 -17.28
N ARG A 55 -14.81 -7.54 -18.23
CA ARG A 55 -13.36 -7.58 -17.94
C ARG A 55 -12.89 -6.30 -17.26
N GLN A 56 -13.33 -5.13 -17.73
CA GLN A 56 -13.01 -3.85 -17.14
C GLN A 56 -13.47 -3.80 -15.68
N ALA A 57 -14.70 -4.19 -15.39
CA ALA A 57 -15.23 -4.21 -14.02
C ALA A 57 -14.41 -5.16 -13.11
N GLY A 58 -14.00 -6.32 -13.63
CA GLY A 58 -13.13 -7.25 -12.89
C GLY A 58 -11.76 -6.66 -12.58
N TRP A 59 -11.16 -5.96 -13.54
CA TRP A 59 -9.86 -5.31 -13.37
C TRP A 59 -9.92 -4.12 -12.39
N GLU A 60 -10.95 -3.28 -12.49
CA GLU A 60 -11.19 -2.18 -11.56
C GLU A 60 -11.36 -2.70 -10.12
N ARG A 61 -12.10 -3.81 -9.96
CA ARG A 61 -12.28 -4.45 -8.66
C ARG A 61 -10.97 -5.01 -8.09
N ALA A 62 -10.23 -5.78 -8.89
CA ALA A 62 -8.95 -6.33 -8.46
C ALA A 62 -7.92 -5.23 -8.11
N GLY A 63 -7.93 -4.12 -8.85
CA GLY A 63 -7.12 -2.95 -8.56
C GLY A 63 -7.48 -2.29 -7.23
N SER A 64 -8.78 -2.09 -6.99
CA SER A 64 -9.28 -1.56 -5.71
C SER A 64 -8.94 -2.48 -4.53
N ASP A 65 -9.12 -3.78 -4.69
CA ASP A 65 -8.83 -4.76 -3.63
C ASP A 65 -7.33 -4.77 -3.27
N LEU A 66 -6.46 -4.72 -4.27
CA LEU A 66 -5.01 -4.62 -4.06
C LEU A 66 -4.63 -3.31 -3.36
N ALA A 67 -5.23 -2.18 -3.75
CA ALA A 67 -4.99 -0.90 -3.10
C ALA A 67 -5.43 -0.90 -1.63
N LEU A 68 -6.56 -1.55 -1.31
CA LEU A 68 -7.03 -1.73 0.07
C LEU A 68 -6.05 -2.59 0.87
N MET A 69 -5.63 -3.75 0.34
CA MET A 69 -4.66 -4.62 1.02
C MET A 69 -3.34 -3.90 1.32
N LEU A 70 -2.82 -3.13 0.36
CA LEU A 70 -1.59 -2.36 0.55
C LEU A 70 -1.75 -1.24 1.60
N LYS A 71 -2.92 -0.61 1.65
CA LYS A 71 -3.25 0.36 2.69
C LYS A 71 -3.31 -0.30 4.07
N ASP A 72 -3.91 -1.48 4.18
CA ASP A 72 -3.97 -2.23 5.44
C ASP A 72 -2.58 -2.66 5.92
N ILE A 73 -1.72 -3.09 4.99
CA ILE A 73 -0.30 -3.38 5.29
C ILE A 73 0.40 -2.13 5.82
N LYS A 74 0.16 -0.96 5.21
CA LYS A 74 0.72 0.31 5.69
C LYS A 74 0.24 0.64 7.11
N VAL A 75 -1.05 0.50 7.39
CA VAL A 75 -1.59 0.76 8.74
C VAL A 75 -0.97 -0.20 9.76
N ALA A 76 -0.89 -1.50 9.44
CA ALA A 76 -0.28 -2.49 10.32
C ALA A 76 1.21 -2.20 10.61
N LEU A 77 1.94 -1.69 9.61
CA LEU A 77 3.32 -1.24 9.78
C LEU A 77 3.40 -0.03 10.72
N ASP A 78 2.60 1.00 10.48
CA ASP A 78 2.57 2.22 11.29
C ASP A 78 2.18 1.91 12.75
N GLU A 79 1.19 1.05 12.98
CA GLU A 79 0.80 0.60 14.32
C GLU A 79 1.91 -0.17 15.03
N SER A 80 2.63 -1.02 14.30
CA SER A 80 3.74 -1.80 14.86
C SER A 80 4.87 -0.87 15.33
N MET A 81 5.12 0.23 14.60
CA MET A 81 6.06 1.26 15.03
C MET A 81 5.62 1.92 16.34
N GLN A 82 4.35 2.32 16.46
CA GLN A 82 3.83 2.95 17.67
C GLN A 82 3.96 2.02 18.90
N ARG A 83 3.58 0.74 18.74
CA ARG A 83 3.72 -0.27 19.81
C ARG A 83 5.17 -0.46 20.25
N TYR A 84 6.13 -0.44 19.31
CA TYR A 84 7.55 -0.54 19.63
C TYR A 84 8.07 0.66 20.41
N LEU A 85 7.72 1.89 19.98
CA LEU A 85 8.11 3.12 20.69
C LEU A 85 7.55 3.17 22.11
N ASP A 86 6.27 2.83 22.28
CA ASP A 86 5.63 2.80 23.58
C ASP A 86 6.27 1.78 24.53
N THR A 87 6.61 0.60 24.01
CA THR A 87 7.25 -0.46 24.80
C THR A 87 8.65 -0.03 25.25
N GLU A 88 9.43 0.59 24.37
CA GLU A 88 10.77 1.11 24.71
C GLU A 88 10.72 2.27 25.70
N HIS A 89 9.79 3.21 25.52
CA HIS A 89 9.60 4.31 26.46
C HIS A 89 9.26 3.80 27.86
N ARG A 90 8.35 2.82 27.96
CA ARG A 90 8.01 2.17 29.23
C ARG A 90 9.21 1.43 29.82
N ASN A 91 9.96 0.68 29.02
CA ASN A 91 11.13 -0.06 29.50
C ASN A 91 12.24 0.88 30.01
N ARG A 92 12.53 1.98 29.30
CA ARG A 92 13.50 2.99 29.77
C ARG A 92 13.05 3.67 31.06
N GLN A 93 11.76 3.92 31.23
CA GLN A 93 11.20 4.49 32.47
C GLN A 93 11.29 3.50 33.65
N LEU A 94 11.17 2.20 33.39
CA LEU A 94 11.25 1.15 34.41
C LEU A 94 12.70 0.80 34.79
N PHE A 95 13.67 1.00 33.89
CA PHE A 95 15.09 0.69 34.12
C PHE A 95 16.01 1.91 33.93
N PRO A 96 15.90 2.96 34.75
CA PRO A 96 16.70 4.18 34.59
C PRO A 96 18.19 4.03 34.99
N GLY A 97 18.65 2.84 35.42
CA GLY A 97 19.96 2.65 36.06
C GLY A 97 20.74 1.39 35.71
N ALA A 98 20.38 0.61 34.69
CA ALA A 98 21.21 -0.51 34.26
C ALA A 98 22.33 -0.01 33.34
N ARG A 99 23.44 0.44 33.94
CA ARG A 99 24.76 0.53 33.27
C ARG A 99 25.62 -0.64 33.71
#